data_AF-A0A4R5CSJ1-F1
#
_entry.id   AF-A0A4R5CSJ1-F1
#
_cell.length_a   1.000
_cell.length_b   1.000
_cell.length_c   1.000
_cell.angle_alpha   90.00
_cell.angle_beta   90.00
_cell.angle_gamma   90.00
#
_symmetry.space_group_name_H-M   'P 1'
#
loop_
_entity.id
_entity.type
_entity.pdbx_description
1 polymer ?
#
loop_
_entity_poly.entity_id
_entity_poly.type
_entity_poly.pdbx_seq_one_letter_code
_entity_poly.pdbx_strand_id
1 'polypeptide(L)'
;MYARRNLEFNDTEFSGRSDYGPFIAVGIPAGGLFTGAEGVKSEEQAALYAGLADVAYDPCYHSFCDNLTGDGQDDAVYDALSAHYDLAGNVNTEALDVNSDVIASAILTLAYDTSTVNGVKPRR
;
A
#
# COMPACT_ATOMS: atom_id res chain seq x y z
N MET A 1 -7.04 7.24 8.31
CA MET A 1 -6.06 6.96 9.39
C MET A 1 -4.76 7.72 9.16
N TYR A 2 -4.20 7.73 7.95
CA TYR A 2 -3.03 8.54 7.58
C TYR A 2 -3.09 10.00 8.07
N ALA A 3 -4.15 10.74 7.72
CA ALA A 3 -4.31 12.13 8.16
C ALA A 3 -4.34 12.30 9.71
N ARG A 4 -4.89 11.33 10.46
CA ARG A 4 -4.88 11.38 11.93
C ARG A 4 -3.49 11.15 12.52
N ARG A 5 -2.64 10.43 11.80
CA ARG A 5 -1.23 10.17 12.15
C ARG A 5 -0.27 11.17 11.49
N ASN A 6 -0.79 12.18 10.78
CA ASN A 6 0.00 13.12 9.98
C ASN A 6 0.95 12.42 9.00
N LEU A 7 0.47 11.35 8.37
CA LEU A 7 1.20 10.59 7.35
C LEU A 7 0.69 10.98 5.96
N GLU A 8 1.63 11.08 5.03
CA GLU A 8 1.34 11.30 3.62
C GLU A 8 0.63 10.09 3.00
N PHE A 9 -0.24 10.33 2.02
CA PHE A 9 -0.90 9.29 1.22
C PHE A 9 -1.39 9.91 -0.10
N ASN A 10 -1.58 9.08 -1.11
CA ASN A 10 -2.14 9.50 -2.39
C ASN A 10 -3.17 8.47 -2.84
N ASP A 11 -4.19 8.93 -3.58
CA ASP A 11 -5.16 8.04 -4.19
C ASP A 11 -4.51 7.30 -5.37
N THR A 12 -4.89 6.04 -5.54
CA THR A 12 -4.54 5.24 -6.74
C THR A 12 -5.82 4.85 -7.44
N GLU A 13 -5.88 5.07 -8.76
CA GLU A 13 -7.05 4.70 -9.55
C GLU A 13 -7.25 3.18 -9.60
N PHE A 14 -8.52 2.76 -9.59
CA PHE A 14 -8.90 1.38 -9.86
C PHE A 14 -8.66 1.06 -11.35
N SER A 15 -7.51 0.47 -11.64
CA SER A 15 -7.14 0.04 -13.00
C SER A 15 -7.81 -1.25 -13.46
N GLY A 16 -8.44 -2.00 -12.54
CA GLY A 16 -9.02 -3.32 -12.81
C GLY A 16 -7.99 -4.46 -12.84
N ARG A 17 -6.73 -4.18 -12.50
CA ARG A 17 -5.64 -5.17 -12.47
C ARG A 17 -5.59 -6.02 -11.19
N SER A 18 -6.63 -6.00 -10.37
CA SER A 18 -6.71 -6.77 -9.11
C SER A 18 -8.14 -7.25 -8.85
N ASP A 19 -8.32 -8.07 -7.81
CA ASP A 19 -9.54 -8.82 -7.54
C ASP A 19 -10.75 -7.95 -7.16
N TYR A 20 -10.55 -6.66 -6.88
CA TYR A 20 -11.66 -5.73 -6.68
C TYR A 20 -12.50 -5.54 -7.97
N GLY A 21 -11.92 -5.79 -9.16
CA GLY A 21 -12.57 -5.50 -10.45
C GLY A 21 -13.94 -6.18 -10.62
N PRO A 22 -14.03 -7.51 -10.45
CA PRO A 22 -15.30 -8.23 -10.52
C PRO A 22 -16.37 -7.74 -9.52
N PHE A 23 -16.00 -7.27 -8.33
CA PHE A 23 -16.96 -6.72 -7.35
C PHE A 23 -17.54 -5.39 -7.84
N ILE A 24 -16.68 -4.48 -8.28
CA ILE A 24 -17.10 -3.18 -8.83
C ILE A 24 -18.02 -3.38 -10.04
N ALA A 25 -17.72 -4.35 -10.91
CA ALA A 25 -18.50 -4.64 -12.11
C ALA A 25 -19.97 -5.02 -11.84
N VAL A 26 -20.28 -5.49 -10.63
CA VAL A 26 -21.66 -5.83 -10.20
C VAL A 26 -22.22 -4.85 -9.16
N GLY A 27 -21.59 -3.67 -9.02
CA GLY A 27 -22.07 -2.61 -8.13
C GLY A 27 -21.77 -2.82 -6.65
N ILE A 28 -20.85 -3.73 -6.31
CA ILE A 28 -20.38 -3.90 -4.93
C ILE A 28 -19.26 -2.87 -4.68
N PRO A 29 -19.40 -1.96 -3.69
CA PRO A 29 -18.35 -1.02 -3.34
C PRO A 29 -17.07 -1.76 -2.93
N ALA A 30 -15.93 -1.32 -3.46
CA ALA A 30 -14.61 -1.88 -3.15
C ALA A 30 -13.61 -0.78 -2.79
N GLY A 31 -12.60 -1.15 -2.02
CA GLY A 31 -11.53 -0.29 -1.54
C GLY A 31 -10.29 -1.13 -1.25
N GLY A 32 -9.15 -0.47 -1.07
CA GLY A 32 -7.90 -1.16 -0.77
C GLY A 32 -6.76 -0.19 -0.53
N LEU A 33 -5.60 -0.76 -0.25
CA LEU A 33 -4.33 -0.05 -0.13
C LEU A 33 -3.35 -0.63 -1.13
N PHE A 34 -2.44 0.20 -1.61
CA PHE A 34 -1.42 -0.21 -2.56
C PHE A 34 -0.16 0.62 -2.34
N THR A 35 1.00 -0.04 -2.26
CA THR A 35 2.31 0.60 -2.06
C THR A 35 3.08 0.78 -3.37
N GLY A 36 2.49 0.36 -4.50
CA GLY A 36 3.17 0.29 -5.79
C GLY A 36 3.67 -1.12 -6.13
N ALA A 37 4.10 -1.29 -7.38
CA ALA A 37 4.65 -2.52 -7.93
C ALA A 37 5.80 -2.16 -8.89
N GLU A 38 5.67 -2.45 -10.19
CA GLU A 38 6.70 -2.21 -11.22
C GLU A 38 6.92 -0.73 -11.59
N GLY A 39 6.05 0.17 -11.12
CA GLY A 39 6.14 1.60 -11.41
C GLY A 39 7.37 2.24 -10.76
N VAL A 40 7.96 3.24 -11.41
CA VAL A 40 9.13 3.98 -10.91
C VAL A 40 8.69 5.10 -9.98
N LYS A 41 9.34 5.20 -8.82
CA LYS A 41 9.11 6.27 -7.84
C LYS A 41 9.75 7.57 -8.33
N SER A 42 8.98 8.66 -8.36
CA SER A 42 9.49 9.98 -8.74
C SER A 42 10.28 10.66 -7.61
N GLU A 43 11.03 11.71 -7.93
CA GLU A 43 11.72 12.53 -6.92
C GLU A 43 10.75 13.13 -5.90
N GLU A 44 9.58 13.61 -6.34
CA GLU A 44 8.55 14.17 -5.45
C GLU A 44 7.99 13.11 -4.51
N GLN A 45 7.77 11.90 -5.01
CA GLN A 45 7.30 10.79 -4.18
C GLN A 45 8.38 10.33 -3.19
N ALA A 46 9.65 10.29 -3.60
CA ALA A 46 10.75 10.00 -2.69
C ALA A 46 10.88 11.08 -1.59
N ALA A 47 10.61 12.35 -1.91
CA ALA A 47 10.58 13.41 -0.91
C ALA A 47 9.43 13.26 0.11
N LEU A 48 8.27 12.76 -0.31
CA LEU A 48 7.10 12.56 0.57
C LEU A 48 7.15 11.26 1.37
N TYR A 49 7.64 10.18 0.74
CA TYR A 49 7.54 8.81 1.27
C TYR A 49 8.91 8.19 1.59
N ALA A 50 9.98 8.97 1.53
CA ALA A 50 11.36 8.49 1.56
C ALA A 50 11.65 7.45 0.44
N GLY A 51 12.76 6.74 0.58
CA GLY A 51 13.23 5.76 -0.38
C GLY A 51 13.95 6.40 -1.57
N LEU A 52 14.05 5.65 -2.67
CA LEU A 52 14.87 6.02 -3.81
C LEU A 52 14.00 6.46 -4.98
N ALA A 53 14.29 7.63 -5.53
CA ALA A 53 13.76 8.05 -6.82
C ALA A 53 14.41 7.23 -7.96
N ASP A 54 13.73 7.15 -9.11
CA ASP A 54 14.16 6.41 -10.29
C ASP A 54 14.33 4.89 -10.09
N VAL A 55 13.87 4.37 -8.94
CA VAL A 55 13.79 2.94 -8.62
C VAL A 55 12.32 2.52 -8.59
N ALA A 56 12.03 1.27 -8.97
CA ALA A 56 10.67 0.73 -8.87
C ALA A 56 10.16 0.75 -7.42
N TYR A 57 8.85 0.92 -7.22
CA TYR A 57 8.25 0.88 -5.88
C TYR A 57 8.54 -0.46 -5.18
N ASP A 58 8.47 -1.56 -5.94
CA ASP A 58 8.92 -2.89 -5.56
C ASP A 58 9.95 -3.38 -6.60
N PRO A 59 11.26 -3.28 -6.31
CA PRO A 59 12.32 -3.76 -7.20
C PRO A 59 12.25 -5.26 -7.50
N CYS A 60 11.55 -6.02 -6.66
CA CYS A 60 11.42 -7.47 -6.75
C CYS A 60 10.05 -7.93 -7.25
N TYR A 61 9.20 -7.03 -7.74
CA TYR A 61 7.85 -7.37 -8.21
C TYR A 61 7.86 -8.58 -9.16
N HIS A 62 7.12 -9.64 -8.79
CA HIS A 62 7.03 -10.92 -9.52
C HIS A 62 8.37 -11.62 -9.83
N SER A 63 9.40 -11.33 -9.04
CA SER A 63 10.74 -11.90 -9.20
C SER A 63 11.08 -12.85 -8.04
N PHE A 64 12.12 -13.67 -8.20
CA PHE A 64 12.56 -14.61 -7.16
C PHE A 64 12.88 -13.91 -5.83
N CYS A 65 13.33 -12.65 -5.90
CA CYS A 65 13.69 -11.85 -4.74
C CYS A 65 12.51 -11.27 -3.96
N ASP A 66 11.26 -11.51 -4.40
CA ASP A 66 10.06 -11.20 -3.64
C ASP A 66 9.85 -12.24 -2.52
N ASN A 67 10.63 -12.10 -1.46
CA ASN A 67 10.64 -13.00 -0.33
C ASN A 67 11.08 -12.27 0.95
N LEU A 68 10.97 -12.94 2.10
CA LEU A 68 11.32 -12.37 3.41
C LEU A 68 12.81 -12.54 3.79
N THR A 69 13.59 -13.27 2.99
CA THR A 69 15.00 -13.57 3.31
C THR A 69 15.98 -12.60 2.66
N GLY A 70 15.56 -11.94 1.58
CA GLY A 70 16.42 -11.09 0.74
C GLY A 70 17.13 -11.86 -0.38
N ASP A 71 16.83 -13.14 -0.57
CA ASP A 71 17.54 -13.97 -1.55
C ASP A 71 17.32 -13.45 -2.98
N GLY A 72 18.41 -13.13 -3.67
CA GLY A 72 18.38 -12.68 -5.07
C GLY A 72 18.08 -11.20 -5.28
N GLN A 73 18.06 -10.39 -4.21
CA GLN A 73 17.94 -8.93 -4.30
C GLN A 73 19.18 -8.30 -4.96
N ASP A 74 19.00 -7.11 -5.52
CA ASP A 74 20.15 -6.25 -5.87
C ASP A 74 20.67 -5.60 -4.59
N ASP A 75 21.84 -6.05 -4.13
CA ASP A 75 22.45 -5.59 -2.88
C ASP A 75 22.59 -4.06 -2.84
N ALA A 76 22.98 -3.41 -3.95
CA ALA A 76 23.18 -1.97 -3.96
C ALA A 76 21.85 -1.21 -3.80
N VAL A 77 20.78 -1.71 -4.43
CA VAL A 77 19.44 -1.13 -4.28
C VAL A 77 18.92 -1.31 -2.86
N TYR A 78 19.02 -2.52 -2.29
CA TYR A 78 18.48 -2.80 -0.96
C TYR A 78 19.32 -2.21 0.18
N ASP A 79 20.64 -2.10 0.01
CA ASP A 79 21.50 -1.35 0.93
C ASP A 79 21.07 0.11 0.97
N ALA A 80 20.82 0.73 -0.18
CA ALA A 80 20.36 2.10 -0.25
C ALA A 80 18.93 2.27 0.30
N LEU A 81 18.01 1.34 0.04
CA LEU A 81 16.66 1.35 0.61
C LEU A 81 16.67 1.18 2.13
N SER A 82 17.59 0.38 2.68
CA SER A 82 17.71 0.15 4.13
C SER A 82 18.10 1.41 4.92
N ALA A 83 18.67 2.41 4.25
CA ALA A 83 18.92 3.72 4.86
C ALA A 83 17.63 4.56 5.04
N HIS A 84 16.55 4.18 4.36
CA HIS A 84 15.25 4.86 4.41
C HIS A 84 14.17 4.08 5.14
N TYR A 85 14.27 2.74 5.14
CA TYR A 85 13.19 1.87 5.60
C TYR A 85 13.71 0.74 6.48
N ASP A 86 12.88 0.34 7.44
CA ASP A 86 13.02 -0.95 8.11
C ASP A 86 12.53 -2.07 7.18
N LEU A 87 13.45 -2.95 6.77
CA LEU A 87 13.19 -4.00 5.79
C LEU A 87 13.26 -5.40 6.40
N ALA A 88 12.34 -6.27 6.00
CA ALA A 88 12.39 -7.72 6.21
C ALA A 88 12.34 -8.41 4.83
N GLY A 89 13.51 -8.67 4.24
CA GLY A 89 13.61 -9.08 2.84
C GLY A 89 13.03 -8.01 1.93
N ASN A 90 12.05 -8.37 1.08
CA ASN A 90 11.36 -7.45 0.17
C ASN A 90 10.28 -6.58 0.86
N VAL A 91 10.06 -6.73 2.17
CA VAL A 91 8.95 -6.06 2.85
C VAL A 91 9.44 -4.84 3.64
N ASN A 92 8.88 -3.68 3.34
CA ASN A 92 8.97 -2.51 4.22
C ASN A 92 8.02 -2.69 5.42
N THR A 93 8.56 -2.90 6.61
CA THR A 93 7.78 -3.22 7.81
C THR A 93 7.07 -2.00 8.39
N GLU A 94 7.59 -0.79 8.18
CA GLU A 94 6.91 0.45 8.59
C GLU A 94 5.61 0.64 7.78
N ALA A 95 5.70 0.50 6.45
CA ALA A 95 4.52 0.58 5.59
C ALA A 95 3.50 -0.53 5.92
N LEU A 96 3.97 -1.74 6.22
CA LEU A 96 3.11 -2.85 6.64
C LEU A 96 2.35 -2.54 7.93
N ASP A 97 3.02 -1.99 8.95
CA ASP A 97 2.40 -1.59 10.22
C ASP A 97 1.31 -0.54 9.99
N VAL A 98 1.65 0.55 9.31
CA VAL A 98 0.72 1.65 9.02
C VAL A 98 -0.49 1.14 8.23
N ASN A 99 -0.28 0.35 7.18
CA ASN A 99 -1.35 -0.14 6.33
C ASN A 99 -2.25 -1.15 7.07
N SER A 100 -1.67 -1.97 7.96
CA SER A 100 -2.43 -2.90 8.80
C SER A 100 -3.40 -2.16 9.72
N ASP A 101 -2.94 -1.08 10.37
CA ASP A 101 -3.78 -0.19 11.17
C ASP A 101 -4.90 0.48 10.36
N VAL A 102 -4.59 0.88 9.12
CA VAL A 102 -5.57 1.52 8.23
C VAL A 102 -6.68 0.53 7.86
N ILE A 103 -6.33 -0.71 7.50
CA ILE A 103 -7.31 -1.78 7.22
C ILE A 103 -8.14 -2.10 8.46
N ALA A 104 -7.50 -2.26 9.62
CA ALA A 104 -8.20 -2.52 10.88
C ALA A 104 -9.20 -1.40 11.21
N SER A 105 -8.80 -0.13 11.03
CA SER A 105 -9.69 1.01 11.19
C SER A 105 -10.86 0.97 10.21
N ALA A 106 -10.64 0.63 8.94
CA ALA A 106 -11.69 0.58 7.93
C ALA A 106 -12.71 -0.52 8.26
N ILE A 107 -12.24 -1.71 8.65
CA ILE A 107 -13.08 -2.83 9.10
C ILE A 107 -13.93 -2.40 10.29
N LEU A 108 -13.33 -1.79 11.32
CA LEU A 108 -14.07 -1.37 12.50
C LEU A 108 -15.13 -0.32 12.14
N THR A 109 -14.76 0.69 11.34
CA THR A 109 -15.69 1.74 10.90
C THR A 109 -16.89 1.13 10.17
N LEU A 110 -16.66 0.25 9.20
CA LEU A 110 -17.72 -0.36 8.40
C LEU A 110 -18.53 -1.43 9.17
N ALA A 111 -17.96 -2.02 10.21
CA ALA A 111 -18.69 -2.91 11.11
C ALA A 111 -19.71 -2.13 11.98
N TYR A 112 -19.38 -0.88 12.37
CA TYR A 112 -20.29 -0.02 13.11
C TYR A 112 -21.33 0.68 12.22
N ASP A 113 -20.89 1.21 11.07
CA ASP A 113 -21.75 1.96 10.15
C ASP A 113 -21.28 1.81 8.70
N THR A 114 -22.18 1.32 7.85
CA THR A 114 -21.94 1.21 6.41
C THR A 114 -22.53 2.36 5.60
N SER A 115 -23.18 3.34 6.24
CA SER A 115 -23.94 4.39 5.56
C SER A 115 -23.11 5.21 4.58
N THR A 116 -21.81 5.32 4.83
CA THR A 116 -20.83 6.01 3.98
C THR A 116 -20.53 5.28 2.66
N VAL A 117 -20.81 3.98 2.57
CA VAL A 117 -20.50 3.15 1.39
C VAL A 117 -21.72 2.55 0.71
N ASN A 118 -22.88 2.48 1.39
CA ASN A 118 -24.09 1.89 0.82
C ASN A 118 -25.37 2.71 1.03
N GLY A 119 -25.28 3.89 1.66
CA GLY A 119 -26.43 4.75 1.92
C GLY A 119 -27.46 4.19 2.92
N VAL A 120 -27.20 3.05 3.54
CA VAL A 120 -28.06 2.46 4.57
C VAL A 120 -27.80 3.19 5.88
N LYS A 121 -28.82 3.88 6.42
CA LYS A 121 -28.69 4.60 7.69
C LYS A 121 -28.33 3.62 8.83
N PRO A 122 -27.43 3.99 9.76
CA PRO A 122 -27.08 3.14 10.88
C PRO A 122 -28.31 2.88 11.75
N ARG A 123 -28.47 1.65 12.24
CA ARG A 123 -29.52 1.34 13.23
C ARG A 123 -29.15 2.05 14.53
N ARG A 124 -30.01 2.98 14.95
CA ARG A 124 -29.92 3.70 16.22
C ARG A 124 -29.64 2.79 17.40
#